data_AF-A0A6A6ZPI5-F1
#
_entry.id   AF-A0A6A6ZPI5-F1
#
_cell.length_a   1.000
_cell.length_b   1.000
_cell.length_c   1.000
_cell.angle_alpha   90.00
_cell.angle_beta   90.00
_cell.angle_gamma   90.00
#
_symmetry.space_group_name_H-M   'P 1'
#
loop_
_entity.id
_entity.type
_entity.pdbx_description
1 polymer ?
#
loop_
_entity_poly.entity_id
_entity_poly.type
_entity_poly.pdbx_seq_one_letter_code
_entity_poly.pdbx_strand_id
1 'polypeptide(L)'
;MEWEAQYGKLAFDQFVLERWDYTLSPPEDPLQWISSAKTWLTLSLAQRKPYHDKSFAVRSLLPGSPGLPNQSQISRVLQPHQTISERNLSIPHFHRHIWLRTCYDPALANKYHDLWNGEDVLDDETLYASETGWEHILHRMPMLCDRDKWGTLDECLFPYDENENRPPESHHIFPLYDAAHREVFMFYLLDRQALEEGLITVLWLDNFGECVWWYRIHPDQVLEFEGGILSGCGLDWFVEMADGEEEGVENGYLAKGSLLD
;
A
#
# COMPACT_ATOMS: atom_id res chain seq x y z
N MET A 1 -4.18 -16.22 17.41
CA MET A 1 -2.74 -16.13 17.72
C MET A 1 -2.25 -14.95 16.93
N GLU A 2 -2.15 -13.77 17.55
CA GLU A 2 -1.69 -12.56 16.88
C GLU A 2 -0.20 -12.74 16.57
N TRP A 3 0.12 -12.70 15.28
CA TRP A 3 1.50 -12.70 14.83
C TRP A 3 2.03 -11.27 15.00
N GLU A 4 2.60 -10.95 16.16
CA GLU A 4 3.32 -9.68 16.30
C GLU A 4 4.57 -9.70 15.40
N ALA A 5 4.65 -8.72 14.50
CA ALA A 5 5.80 -8.48 13.66
C ALA A 5 7.03 -8.21 14.53
N GLN A 6 8.14 -8.87 14.20
CA GLN A 6 9.41 -8.70 14.90
C GLN A 6 10.39 -7.90 14.06
N TYR A 7 11.31 -7.21 14.72
CA TYR A 7 12.40 -6.51 14.06
C TYR A 7 13.38 -7.49 13.41
N GLY A 8 13.80 -7.17 12.19
CA GLY A 8 14.70 -8.00 11.40
C GLY A 8 14.03 -9.16 10.67
N LYS A 9 12.70 -9.24 10.67
CA LYS A 9 11.97 -10.31 9.97
C LYS A 9 11.33 -9.88 8.67
N LEU A 10 11.21 -8.58 8.40
CA LEU A 10 10.69 -8.08 7.13
C LEU A 10 11.80 -8.04 6.08
N ALA A 11 11.46 -8.23 4.80
CA ALA A 11 12.41 -8.14 3.71
C ALA A 11 13.08 -6.76 3.65
N PHE A 12 12.30 -5.69 3.89
CA PHE A 12 12.85 -4.35 3.96
C PHE A 12 13.85 -4.17 5.13
N ASP A 13 13.68 -4.84 6.28
CA ASP A 13 14.69 -4.77 7.34
C ASP A 13 16.04 -5.32 6.87
N GLN A 14 16.02 -6.44 6.15
CA GLN A 14 17.22 -7.07 5.60
C GLN A 14 17.91 -6.13 4.61
N PHE A 15 17.12 -5.47 3.77
CA PHE A 15 17.62 -4.47 2.82
C PHE A 15 18.29 -3.28 3.51
N VAL A 16 17.64 -2.71 4.53
CA VAL A 16 18.12 -1.54 5.28
C VAL A 16 19.38 -1.88 6.07
N LEU A 17 19.36 -2.98 6.84
CA LEU A 17 20.50 -3.38 7.69
C LEU A 17 21.79 -3.66 6.91
N GLU A 18 21.67 -4.14 5.68
CA GLU A 18 22.83 -4.40 4.80
C GLU A 18 23.45 -3.14 4.21
N ARG A 19 22.68 -2.06 4.12
CA ARG A 19 23.08 -0.81 3.44
C ARG A 19 23.24 0.37 4.38
N TRP A 20 22.92 0.20 5.65
CA TRP A 20 22.98 1.26 6.63
C TRP A 20 24.42 1.75 6.83
N ASP A 21 24.65 3.05 6.68
CA ASP A 21 25.96 3.63 6.96
C ASP A 21 26.08 3.96 8.45
N TYR A 22 26.72 3.07 9.19
CA TYR A 22 26.97 3.24 10.62
C TYR A 22 28.02 4.30 10.95
N THR A 23 28.76 4.81 9.95
CA THR A 23 29.76 5.87 10.12
C THR A 23 29.12 7.26 10.21
N LEU A 24 27.91 7.41 9.65
CA LEU A 24 27.10 8.62 9.78
C LEU A 24 26.58 8.79 11.21
N SER A 25 26.29 10.05 11.56
CA SER A 25 25.83 10.42 12.89
C SER A 25 24.34 10.10 13.08
N PRO A 26 23.87 9.75 14.30
CA PRO A 26 22.46 9.43 14.53
C PRO A 26 21.43 10.46 14.04
N PRO A 27 21.70 11.78 14.05
CA PRO A 27 20.79 12.77 13.45
C PRO A 27 20.52 12.59 11.94
N GLU A 28 21.39 11.88 11.22
CA GLU A 28 21.24 11.60 9.78
C GLU A 28 20.43 10.34 9.51
N ASP A 29 20.17 9.51 10.53
CA ASP A 29 19.44 8.24 10.43
C ASP A 29 18.04 8.40 9.76
N PRO A 30 17.21 9.44 10.06
CA PRO A 30 15.94 9.64 9.35
C PRO A 30 16.09 9.86 7.84
N LEU A 31 17.14 10.57 7.40
CA LEU A 31 17.39 10.80 5.98
C LEU A 31 17.87 9.52 5.29
N GLN A 32 18.70 8.72 5.97
CA GLN A 32 19.10 7.40 5.48
C GLN A 32 17.91 6.46 5.33
N TRP A 33 16.99 6.46 6.30
CA TRP A 33 15.77 5.67 6.22
C TRP A 33 14.91 6.05 5.01
N ILE A 34 14.60 7.35 4.84
CA ILE A 34 13.81 7.83 3.70
C ILE A 34 14.49 7.47 2.37
N SER A 35 15.81 7.65 2.27
CA SER A 35 16.59 7.27 1.09
C SER A 35 16.48 5.77 0.80
N SER A 36 16.55 4.94 1.85
CA SER A 36 16.40 3.49 1.73
C SER A 36 15.01 3.09 1.28
N ALA A 37 13.95 3.68 1.85
CA ALA A 37 12.58 3.42 1.46
C ALA A 37 12.30 3.82 0.01
N LYS A 38 12.77 5.01 -0.42
CA LYS A 38 12.70 5.44 -1.82
C LYS A 38 13.43 4.49 -2.76
N THR A 39 14.64 4.05 -2.36
CA THR A 39 15.41 3.09 -3.15
C THR A 39 14.68 1.76 -3.26
N TRP A 40 14.08 1.26 -2.17
CA TRP A 40 13.31 0.03 -2.19
C TRP A 40 12.12 0.08 -3.16
N LEU A 41 11.39 1.21 -3.13
CA LEU A 41 10.25 1.43 -4.00
C LEU A 41 10.63 1.49 -5.49
N THR A 42 11.88 1.80 -5.85
CA THR A 42 12.34 1.73 -7.26
C THR A 42 12.87 0.35 -7.68
N LEU A 43 13.06 -0.59 -6.74
CA LEU A 43 13.50 -1.95 -7.08
C LEU A 43 12.37 -2.76 -7.73
N SER A 44 12.70 -3.55 -8.74
CA SER A 44 11.81 -4.59 -9.26
C SER A 44 11.67 -5.75 -8.27
N LEU A 45 10.63 -6.57 -8.44
CA LEU A 45 10.43 -7.79 -7.63
C LEU A 45 11.65 -8.71 -7.65
N ALA A 46 12.28 -8.88 -8.82
CA ALA A 46 13.50 -9.68 -8.96
C ALA A 46 14.68 -9.12 -8.14
N GLN A 47 14.78 -7.78 -8.03
CA GLN A 47 15.80 -7.12 -7.20
C GLN A 47 15.47 -7.19 -5.70
N ARG A 48 14.19 -7.26 -5.32
CA ARG A 48 13.73 -7.45 -3.94
C ARG A 48 13.84 -8.90 -3.47
N LYS A 49 13.77 -9.88 -4.38
CA LYS A 49 13.78 -11.33 -4.08
C LYS A 49 14.87 -11.77 -3.10
N PRO A 50 16.14 -11.36 -3.22
CA PRO A 50 17.18 -11.80 -2.27
C PRO A 50 16.89 -11.41 -0.82
N TYR A 51 16.18 -10.30 -0.59
CA TYR A 51 15.79 -9.84 0.74
C TYR A 51 14.58 -10.60 1.28
N HIS A 52 13.65 -10.98 0.40
CA HIS A 52 12.57 -11.91 0.73
C HIS A 52 13.11 -13.29 1.11
N ASP A 53 14.05 -13.83 0.33
CA ASP A 53 14.67 -15.13 0.63
C ASP A 53 15.38 -15.11 2.00
N LYS A 54 16.05 -14.00 2.35
CA LYS A 54 16.64 -13.79 3.68
C LYS A 54 15.59 -13.68 4.78
N SER A 55 14.56 -12.88 4.58
CA SER A 55 13.43 -12.72 5.51
C SER A 55 12.76 -14.08 5.79
N PHE A 56 12.54 -14.87 4.74
CA PHE A 56 11.99 -16.22 4.84
C PHE A 56 12.90 -17.15 5.67
N ALA A 57 14.21 -17.14 5.39
CA ALA A 57 15.18 -17.95 6.11
C ALA A 57 15.26 -17.64 7.62
N VAL A 58 14.98 -16.39 8.02
CA VAL A 58 15.02 -15.97 9.44
C VAL A 58 13.65 -15.98 10.13
N ARG A 59 12.56 -16.26 9.40
CA ARG A 59 11.18 -16.17 9.90
C ARG A 59 10.96 -17.02 11.16
N SER A 60 11.49 -18.25 11.17
CA SER A 60 11.35 -19.21 12.27
C SER A 60 12.39 -19.03 13.38
N LEU A 61 13.36 -18.13 13.22
CA LEU A 61 14.37 -17.90 14.24
C LEU A 61 13.77 -17.17 15.45
N LEU A 62 14.29 -17.52 16.63
CA LEU A 62 13.94 -16.86 17.88
C LEU A 62 14.72 -15.54 18.04
N PRO A 63 14.17 -14.53 18.74
CA PRO A 63 14.89 -13.30 19.04
C PRO A 63 16.29 -13.58 19.63
N GLY A 64 17.31 -12.87 19.13
CA GLY A 64 18.71 -13.06 19.53
C GLY A 64 19.46 -14.18 18.79
N SER A 65 18.82 -14.90 17.87
CA SER A 65 19.50 -15.89 17.04
C SER A 65 20.53 -15.24 16.11
N PRO A 66 21.65 -15.92 15.78
CA PRO A 66 22.57 -15.49 14.74
C PRO A 66 21.83 -15.28 13.41
N GLY A 67 21.99 -14.10 12.80
CA GLY A 67 21.28 -13.73 11.56
C GLY A 67 20.11 -12.76 11.78
N LEU A 68 19.66 -12.55 13.02
CA LEU A 68 18.77 -11.44 13.37
C LEU A 68 19.57 -10.21 13.84
N PRO A 69 19.03 -8.98 13.68
CA PRO A 69 19.69 -7.78 14.18
C PRO A 69 19.84 -7.83 15.70
N ASN A 70 20.98 -7.32 16.17
CA ASN A 70 21.19 -7.13 17.60
C ASN A 70 20.40 -5.91 18.12
N GLN A 71 20.31 -5.76 19.44
CA GLN A 71 19.54 -4.68 20.06
C GLN A 71 19.99 -3.27 19.64
N SER A 72 21.29 -3.07 19.42
CA SER A 72 21.80 -1.77 18.97
C SER A 72 21.33 -1.44 17.55
N GLN A 73 21.29 -2.43 16.65
CA GLN A 73 20.75 -2.26 15.31
C GLN A 73 19.25 -2.00 15.35
N ILE A 74 18.50 -2.74 16.17
CA ILE A 74 17.05 -2.54 16.32
C ILE A 74 16.74 -1.12 16.78
N SER A 75 17.37 -0.68 17.89
CA SER A 75 17.06 0.60 18.51
C SER A 75 17.54 1.81 17.70
N ARG A 76 18.58 1.66 16.87
CA ARG A 76 19.08 2.74 16.01
C ARG A 76 18.37 2.78 14.65
N VAL A 77 18.25 1.63 13.99
CA VAL A 77 17.96 1.56 12.54
C VAL A 77 16.50 1.25 12.24
N LEU A 78 15.81 0.45 13.06
CA LEU A 78 14.48 -0.04 12.72
C LEU A 78 13.37 0.61 13.56
N GLN A 79 13.50 0.51 14.89
CA GLN A 79 12.48 0.95 15.83
C GLN A 79 12.09 2.44 15.71
N PRO A 80 13.00 3.39 15.44
CA PRO A 80 12.63 4.80 15.35
C PRO A 80 11.76 5.17 14.14
N HIS A 81 11.78 4.34 13.10
CA HIS A 81 11.21 4.71 11.79
C HIS A 81 9.94 3.95 11.43
N GLN A 82 9.68 2.83 12.10
CA GLN A 82 8.49 2.01 11.85
C GLN A 82 8.02 1.35 13.15
N THR A 83 6.77 1.61 13.53
CA THR A 83 6.11 1.05 14.73
C THR A 83 5.75 -0.42 14.55
N ILE A 84 5.47 -1.13 15.64
CA ILE A 84 5.03 -2.54 15.56
C ILE A 84 3.72 -2.68 14.77
N SER A 85 2.77 -1.77 14.94
CA SER A 85 1.50 -1.77 14.19
C SER A 85 1.73 -1.63 12.69
N GLU A 86 2.57 -0.68 12.27
CA GLU A 86 2.96 -0.50 10.85
C GLU A 86 3.65 -1.75 10.28
N ARG A 87 4.46 -2.42 11.11
CA ARG A 87 5.14 -3.66 10.73
C ARG A 87 4.18 -4.83 10.57
N ASN A 88 3.14 -4.92 11.42
CA ASN A 88 2.08 -5.92 11.28
C ASN A 88 1.34 -5.75 9.95
N LEU A 89 1.04 -4.51 9.56
CA LEU A 89 0.40 -4.19 8.29
C LEU A 89 1.26 -4.52 7.08
N SER A 90 2.59 -4.52 7.25
CA SER A 90 3.56 -4.86 6.19
C SER A 90 3.74 -6.38 5.98
N ILE A 91 3.02 -7.24 6.71
CA ILE A 91 3.11 -8.70 6.55
C ILE A 91 2.28 -9.17 5.33
N PRO A 92 2.87 -9.89 4.35
CA PRO A 92 2.24 -10.24 3.06
C PRO A 92 0.96 -11.10 3.08
N HIS A 93 0.39 -11.43 4.24
CA HIS A 93 -0.74 -12.36 4.37
C HIS A 93 -2.08 -11.68 4.69
N PHE A 94 -2.11 -10.36 4.81
CA PHE A 94 -3.34 -9.62 5.07
C PHE A 94 -3.84 -8.96 3.78
N HIS A 95 -4.98 -9.42 3.24
CA HIS A 95 -5.72 -8.77 2.14
C HIS A 95 -6.42 -7.49 2.60
N ARG A 96 -5.75 -6.68 3.43
CA ARG A 96 -6.34 -5.49 4.00
C ARG A 96 -6.01 -4.31 3.11
N HIS A 97 -7.06 -3.68 2.61
CA HIS A 97 -7.03 -2.24 2.37
C HIS A 97 -6.70 -1.54 3.68
N ILE A 98 -6.07 -0.37 3.60
CA ILE A 98 -5.75 0.42 4.78
C ILE A 98 -6.52 1.73 4.72
N TRP A 99 -7.14 2.08 5.84
CA TRP A 99 -7.67 3.42 6.04
C TRP A 99 -6.56 4.33 6.53
N LEU A 100 -6.35 5.44 5.84
CA LEU A 100 -5.32 6.42 6.13
C LEU A 100 -5.95 7.79 6.30
N ARG A 101 -5.76 8.39 7.48
CA ARG A 101 -6.11 9.78 7.71
C ARG A 101 -4.86 10.64 7.59
N THR A 102 -4.96 11.69 6.78
CA THR A 102 -3.87 12.68 6.63
C THR A 102 -4.29 14.09 7.05
N CYS A 103 -5.59 14.36 7.12
CA CYS A 103 -6.12 15.64 7.56
C CYS A 103 -6.61 15.61 9.02
N TYR A 104 -6.01 16.47 9.83
CA TYR A 104 -6.27 16.62 11.27
C TYR A 104 -6.87 17.98 11.65
N ASP A 105 -7.33 18.76 10.66
CA ASP A 105 -7.96 20.06 10.89
C ASP A 105 -9.14 19.92 11.87
N PRO A 106 -9.11 20.60 13.04
CA PRO A 106 -10.18 20.54 14.03
C PRO A 106 -11.55 20.96 13.47
N ALA A 107 -11.59 21.81 12.44
CA ALA A 107 -12.83 22.23 11.80
C ALA A 107 -13.52 21.10 11.02
N LEU A 108 -12.78 20.06 10.63
CA LEU A 108 -13.25 18.91 9.86
C LEU A 108 -13.43 17.65 10.73
N ALA A 109 -13.18 17.74 12.05
CA ALA A 109 -13.22 16.58 12.95
C ALA A 109 -14.58 15.86 12.97
N ASN A 110 -15.69 16.61 12.95
CA ASN A 110 -17.01 15.99 12.90
C ASN A 110 -17.22 15.21 11.60
N LYS A 111 -16.78 15.77 10.47
CA LYS A 111 -16.90 15.10 9.17
C LYS A 111 -16.08 13.81 9.14
N TYR A 112 -14.88 13.80 9.73
CA TYR A 112 -14.11 12.56 9.88
C TYR A 112 -14.90 11.47 10.59
N HIS A 113 -15.57 11.79 11.70
CA HIS A 113 -16.40 10.83 12.43
C HIS A 113 -17.66 10.39 11.68
N ASP A 114 -18.15 11.21 10.74
CA ASP A 114 -19.27 10.83 9.87
C ASP A 114 -18.83 9.88 8.75
N LEU A 115 -17.57 9.99 8.27
CA LEU A 115 -17.06 9.18 7.15
C LEU A 115 -16.45 7.84 7.59
N TRP A 116 -15.89 7.75 8.79
CA TRP A 116 -15.19 6.55 9.27
C TRP A 116 -15.81 5.98 10.55
N ASN A 117 -16.20 4.72 10.49
CA ASN A 117 -16.81 3.98 11.60
C ASN A 117 -16.13 2.63 11.92
N GLY A 118 -15.01 2.33 11.26
CA GLY A 118 -14.38 1.02 11.28
C GLY A 118 -13.19 0.88 12.23
N GLU A 119 -12.66 -0.34 12.26
CA GLU A 119 -11.40 -0.71 12.90
C GLU A 119 -10.28 -0.74 11.83
N ASP A 120 -9.00 -0.60 12.22
CA ASP A 120 -7.82 -0.59 11.31
C ASP A 120 -7.55 0.71 10.52
N VAL A 121 -7.73 1.88 11.16
CA VAL A 121 -7.25 3.17 10.62
C VAL A 121 -5.85 3.53 11.10
N LEU A 122 -5.03 4.02 10.19
CA LEU A 122 -3.82 4.77 10.49
C LEU A 122 -4.20 6.21 10.88
N ASP A 123 -4.43 6.43 12.17
CA ASP A 123 -4.89 7.69 12.76
C ASP A 123 -3.94 8.17 13.88
N ASP A 124 -2.81 8.75 13.49
CA ASP A 124 -1.84 9.40 14.37
C ASP A 124 -1.32 10.67 13.69
N GLU A 125 -1.73 11.83 14.20
CA GLU A 125 -1.36 13.14 13.67
C GLU A 125 0.16 13.33 13.61
N THR A 126 0.90 12.82 14.59
CA THR A 126 2.35 13.00 14.65
C THR A 126 3.10 12.20 13.59
N LEU A 127 2.45 11.19 13.02
CA LEU A 127 3.04 10.28 12.03
C LEU A 127 2.50 10.51 10.63
N TYR A 128 1.20 10.81 10.49
CA TYR A 128 0.48 10.77 9.22
C TYR A 128 -0.08 12.11 8.76
N ALA A 129 -0.03 13.16 9.60
CA ALA A 129 -0.45 14.49 9.18
C ALA A 129 0.41 14.97 8.01
N SER A 130 -0.24 15.37 6.92
CA SER A 130 0.44 15.83 5.72
C SER A 130 -0.43 16.79 4.94
N GLU A 131 0.16 17.92 4.55
CA GLU A 131 -0.43 18.85 3.58
C GLU A 131 -0.12 18.44 2.14
N THR A 132 0.93 17.64 1.95
CA THR A 132 1.49 17.35 0.63
C THR A 132 1.01 16.04 0.03
N GLY A 133 0.23 15.24 0.76
CA GLY A 133 -0.31 13.97 0.30
C GLY A 133 0.06 12.77 1.16
N TRP A 134 -0.40 11.60 0.72
CA TRP A 134 -0.36 10.32 1.42
C TRP A 134 0.98 9.58 1.25
N GLU A 135 1.78 9.93 0.24
CA GLU A 135 2.95 9.18 -0.23
C GLU A 135 4.02 8.95 0.86
N HIS A 136 4.10 9.87 1.83
CA HIS A 136 5.01 9.75 2.96
C HIS A 136 4.79 8.46 3.77
N ILE A 137 3.59 7.87 3.73
CA ILE A 137 3.30 6.60 4.38
C ILE A 137 4.15 5.46 3.83
N LEU A 138 4.47 5.50 2.53
CA LEU A 138 5.30 4.50 1.87
C LEU A 138 6.77 4.62 2.29
N HIS A 139 7.20 5.78 2.80
CA HIS A 139 8.53 5.88 3.42
C HIS A 139 8.58 5.17 4.77
N ARG A 140 7.45 5.07 5.47
CA ARG A 140 7.36 4.36 6.77
C ARG A 140 7.12 2.86 6.56
N MET A 141 6.28 2.51 5.59
CA MET A 141 5.91 1.12 5.25
C MET A 141 6.08 0.83 3.75
N PRO A 142 7.33 0.80 3.24
CA PRO A 142 7.58 0.59 1.81
C PRO A 142 7.16 -0.81 1.32
N MET A 143 6.93 -1.75 2.24
CA MET A 143 6.45 -3.10 1.93
C MET A 143 4.94 -3.21 1.70
N LEU A 144 4.15 -2.14 1.89
CA LEU A 144 2.71 -2.19 1.55
C LEU A 144 2.50 -2.49 0.06
N CYS A 145 3.34 -1.91 -0.78
CA CYS A 145 3.33 -2.10 -2.24
C CYS A 145 4.22 -3.27 -2.69
N ASP A 146 4.65 -4.12 -1.76
CA ASP A 146 5.53 -5.24 -2.06
C ASP A 146 4.75 -6.54 -2.05
N ARG A 147 3.79 -6.65 -2.99
CA ARG A 147 3.03 -7.88 -3.17
C ARG A 147 3.56 -8.65 -4.36
N ASP A 148 3.99 -9.86 -4.06
CA ASP A 148 4.03 -10.93 -5.06
C ASP A 148 2.56 -11.27 -5.34
N LYS A 149 1.99 -10.65 -6.38
CA LYS A 149 0.78 -11.19 -6.99
C LYS A 149 1.19 -12.60 -7.45
N TRP A 150 0.76 -13.60 -6.69
CA TRP A 150 0.89 -15.03 -6.99
C TRP A 150 2.24 -15.64 -6.59
N GLY A 151 2.15 -16.70 -5.79
CA GLY A 151 3.25 -17.20 -4.96
C GLY A 151 4.45 -17.65 -5.77
N THR A 152 5.64 -17.23 -5.35
CA THR A 152 6.92 -17.67 -5.90
C THR A 152 7.12 -17.25 -7.37
N LEU A 153 8.28 -16.67 -7.66
CA LEU A 153 8.76 -16.47 -9.03
C LEU A 153 8.63 -17.71 -9.96
N ASP A 154 8.36 -18.91 -9.44
CA ASP A 154 8.12 -20.14 -10.20
C ASP A 154 6.64 -20.36 -10.61
N GLU A 155 5.63 -19.80 -9.93
CA GLU A 155 4.21 -19.98 -10.33
C GLU A 155 3.72 -18.94 -11.35
N CYS A 156 4.57 -18.00 -11.78
CA CYS A 156 4.39 -17.31 -13.07
C CYS A 156 4.41 -18.27 -14.29
N LEU A 157 4.52 -19.58 -14.06
CA LEU A 157 4.42 -20.67 -15.03
C LEU A 157 3.05 -21.38 -15.04
N PHE A 158 2.03 -20.93 -14.29
CA PHE A 158 0.66 -21.24 -14.71
C PHE A 158 0.46 -20.55 -16.06
N PRO A 159 0.10 -21.29 -17.13
CA PRO A 159 -0.02 -20.70 -18.46
C PRO A 159 -1.04 -19.57 -18.36
N TYR A 160 -0.54 -18.35 -18.50
CA TYR A 160 -1.30 -17.16 -18.82
C TYR A 160 -2.38 -17.59 -19.83
N ASP A 161 -3.65 -17.59 -19.44
CA ASP A 161 -4.70 -17.82 -20.43
C ASP A 161 -4.77 -16.56 -21.30
N GLU A 162 -4.11 -16.63 -22.46
CA GLU A 162 -4.10 -15.58 -23.47
C GLU A 162 -5.51 -15.21 -23.97
N ASN A 163 -6.55 -15.97 -23.60
CA ASN A 163 -7.93 -15.66 -23.95
C ASN A 163 -8.71 -14.89 -22.87
N GLU A 164 -8.35 -14.97 -21.59
CA GLU A 164 -9.10 -14.28 -20.50
C GLU A 164 -8.59 -12.86 -20.24
N ASN A 165 -7.37 -12.51 -20.66
CA ASN A 165 -6.76 -11.18 -20.44
C ASN A 165 -6.33 -10.52 -21.75
N ARG A 166 -7.24 -10.41 -22.73
CA ARG A 166 -6.99 -9.56 -23.89
C ARG A 166 -7.29 -8.12 -23.52
N PRO A 167 -6.43 -7.16 -23.91
CA PRO A 167 -6.76 -5.74 -23.74
C PRO A 167 -8.11 -5.43 -24.40
N PRO A 168 -8.97 -4.62 -23.76
CA PRO A 168 -10.23 -4.22 -24.36
C PRO A 168 -9.95 -3.50 -25.68
N GLU A 169 -10.79 -3.74 -26.69
CA GLU A 169 -10.72 -3.01 -27.97
C GLU A 169 -11.05 -1.52 -27.75
N SER A 170 -11.83 -1.24 -26.71
CA SER A 170 -12.20 0.09 -26.29
C SER A 170 -11.03 0.89 -25.71
N HIS A 171 -10.66 1.96 -26.40
CA HIS A 171 -9.65 2.92 -25.93
C HIS A 171 -10.05 3.65 -24.63
N HIS A 172 -11.34 3.73 -24.29
CA HIS A 172 -11.79 4.42 -23.08
C HIS A 172 -11.63 3.55 -21.82
N ILE A 173 -11.65 2.22 -21.96
CA ILE A 173 -11.47 1.26 -20.86
C ILE A 173 -10.00 0.91 -20.66
N PHE A 174 -9.19 1.03 -21.72
CA PHE A 174 -7.76 0.69 -21.68
C PHE A 174 -6.99 1.27 -20.48
N PRO A 175 -7.17 2.53 -20.05
CA PRO A 175 -6.49 3.04 -18.86
C PRO A 175 -6.86 2.31 -17.55
N LEU A 176 -8.13 1.95 -17.38
CA LEU A 176 -8.61 1.18 -16.24
C LEU A 176 -8.08 -0.26 -16.29
N TYR A 177 -8.08 -0.86 -17.48
CA TYR A 177 -7.49 -2.18 -17.71
C TYR A 177 -5.99 -2.21 -17.38
N ASP A 178 -5.21 -1.23 -17.85
CA ASP A 178 -3.78 -1.12 -17.53
C ASP A 178 -3.55 -0.99 -16.02
N ALA A 179 -4.36 -0.15 -15.35
CA ALA A 179 -4.29 0.01 -13.91
C ALA A 179 -4.61 -1.29 -13.15
N ALA A 180 -5.63 -2.05 -13.58
CA ALA A 180 -6.00 -3.34 -12.99
C ALA A 180 -4.87 -4.39 -13.07
N HIS A 181 -4.09 -4.36 -14.15
CA HIS A 181 -2.94 -5.25 -14.31
C HIS A 181 -1.78 -4.86 -13.40
N ARG A 182 -1.65 -3.57 -13.07
CA ARG A 182 -0.53 -3.01 -12.31
C ARG A 182 -0.78 -2.90 -10.80
N GLU A 183 -2.03 -2.72 -10.39
CA GLU A 183 -2.37 -2.51 -8.98
C GLU A 183 -1.85 -3.67 -8.11
N VAL A 184 -1.46 -3.39 -6.88
CA VAL A 184 -1.06 -4.41 -5.89
C VAL A 184 -1.52 -4.08 -4.49
N PHE A 185 -1.88 -2.81 -4.25
CA PHE A 185 -2.28 -2.33 -2.95
C PHE A 185 -3.34 -1.25 -3.08
N MET A 186 -4.22 -1.14 -2.09
CA MET A 186 -5.31 -0.17 -2.06
C MET A 186 -5.37 0.58 -0.72
N PHE A 187 -5.57 1.90 -0.78
CA PHE A 187 -5.85 2.76 0.36
C PHE A 187 -7.27 3.33 0.29
N TYR A 188 -7.90 3.48 1.46
CA TYR A 188 -8.93 4.49 1.68
C TYR A 188 -8.29 5.71 2.34
N LEU A 189 -8.35 6.85 1.68
CA LEU A 189 -7.72 8.09 2.10
C LEU A 189 -8.76 9.12 2.55
N LEU A 190 -8.57 9.59 3.77
CA LEU A 190 -9.30 10.69 4.40
C LEU A 190 -8.37 11.91 4.47
N ASP A 191 -8.17 12.55 3.32
CA ASP A 191 -7.46 13.82 3.18
C ASP A 191 -8.40 15.02 3.35
N ARG A 192 -7.86 16.24 3.27
CA ARG A 192 -8.66 17.46 3.45
C ARG A 192 -9.82 17.51 2.47
N GLN A 193 -9.58 17.19 1.20
CA GLN A 193 -10.59 17.29 0.15
C GLN A 193 -11.70 16.26 0.35
N ALA A 194 -11.35 15.01 0.66
CA ALA A 194 -12.28 13.95 1.01
C ALA A 194 -13.19 14.37 2.18
N LEU A 195 -12.60 14.90 3.26
CA LEU A 195 -13.35 15.41 4.40
C LEU A 195 -14.25 16.60 4.01
N GLU A 196 -13.76 17.55 3.21
CA GLU A 196 -14.53 18.73 2.80
C GLU A 196 -15.74 18.36 1.94
N GLU A 197 -15.56 17.43 0.99
CA GLU A 197 -16.58 16.95 0.06
C GLU A 197 -17.53 15.90 0.67
N GLY A 198 -17.16 15.30 1.81
CA GLY A 198 -17.93 14.22 2.41
C GLY A 198 -17.82 12.91 1.62
N LEU A 199 -16.68 12.68 0.99
CA LEU A 199 -16.35 11.53 0.17
C LEU A 199 -15.11 10.82 0.73
N ILE A 200 -14.87 9.59 0.29
CA ILE A 200 -13.66 8.83 0.63
C ILE A 200 -12.87 8.61 -0.65
N THR A 201 -11.58 8.97 -0.65
CA THR A 201 -10.71 8.74 -1.80
C THR A 201 -10.14 7.32 -1.74
N VAL A 202 -10.47 6.48 -2.69
CA VAL A 202 -9.86 5.17 -2.90
C VAL A 202 -8.66 5.32 -3.83
N LEU A 203 -7.49 4.80 -3.43
CA LEU A 203 -6.26 4.84 -4.23
C LEU A 203 -5.78 3.42 -4.50
N TRP A 204 -5.36 3.16 -5.74
CA TRP A 204 -4.71 1.91 -6.12
C TRP A 204 -3.28 2.16 -6.53
N LEU A 205 -2.37 1.41 -5.92
CA LEU A 205 -0.95 1.57 -6.10
C LEU A 205 -0.35 0.36 -6.79
N ASP A 206 0.67 0.58 -7.62
CA ASP A 206 1.49 -0.49 -8.17
C ASP A 206 2.65 -0.91 -7.25
N ASN A 207 3.46 -1.85 -7.73
CA ASN A 207 4.61 -2.38 -6.99
C ASN A 207 5.68 -1.34 -6.64
N PHE A 208 5.66 -0.17 -7.27
CA PHE A 208 6.59 0.93 -7.03
C PHE A 208 5.98 2.01 -6.11
N GLY A 209 4.74 1.80 -5.67
CA GLY A 209 4.00 2.77 -4.86
C GLY A 209 3.43 3.93 -5.67
N GLU A 210 3.39 3.82 -7.00
CA GLU A 210 2.75 4.82 -7.84
C GLU A 210 1.24 4.60 -7.86
N CYS A 211 0.48 5.70 -7.73
CA CYS A 211 -0.97 5.65 -7.89
C CYS A 211 -1.33 5.43 -9.36
N VAL A 212 -1.83 4.22 -9.67
CA VAL A 212 -2.25 3.83 -11.03
C VAL A 212 -3.71 4.13 -11.29
N TRP A 213 -4.52 4.19 -10.24
CA TRP A 213 -5.91 4.59 -10.31
C TRP A 213 -6.37 5.22 -9.01
N TRP A 214 -7.38 6.06 -9.09
CA TRP A 214 -8.06 6.58 -7.91
C TRP A 214 -9.53 6.84 -8.21
N TYR A 215 -10.33 6.79 -7.16
CA TYR A 215 -11.77 6.94 -7.24
C TYR A 215 -12.30 7.57 -5.95
N ARG A 216 -13.47 8.20 -5.97
CA ARG A 216 -14.13 8.74 -4.77
C ARG A 216 -15.50 8.13 -4.59
N ILE A 217 -15.76 7.63 -3.41
CA ILE A 217 -17.01 6.95 -3.07
C ILE A 217 -17.70 7.65 -1.91
N HIS A 218 -19.03 7.50 -1.84
CA HIS A 218 -19.77 7.90 -0.66
C HIS A 218 -19.59 6.87 0.48
N PRO A 219 -19.66 7.30 1.75
CA PRO A 219 -19.51 6.41 2.92
C PRO A 219 -20.50 5.24 2.95
N ASP A 220 -21.72 5.44 2.46
CA ASP A 220 -22.75 4.40 2.39
C ASP A 220 -22.43 3.29 1.37
N GLN A 221 -21.51 3.54 0.44
CA GLN A 221 -21.06 2.58 -0.57
C GLN A 221 -19.85 1.74 -0.11
N VAL A 222 -19.18 2.11 0.98
CA VAL A 222 -17.95 1.47 1.45
C VAL A 222 -18.14 -0.03 1.69
N LEU A 223 -19.22 -0.43 2.38
CA LEU A 223 -19.46 -1.84 2.71
C LEU A 223 -19.69 -2.70 1.47
N GLU A 224 -20.41 -2.17 0.47
CA GLU A 224 -20.62 -2.84 -0.81
C GLU A 224 -19.31 -2.99 -1.57
N PHE A 225 -18.53 -1.91 -1.60
CA PHE A 225 -17.22 -1.87 -2.24
C PHE A 225 -16.23 -2.84 -1.59
N GLU A 226 -16.10 -2.84 -0.26
CA GLU A 226 -15.27 -3.80 0.48
C GLU A 226 -15.75 -5.24 0.30
N GLY A 227 -17.07 -5.46 0.25
CA GLY A 227 -17.66 -6.78 -0.02
C GLY A 227 -17.25 -7.35 -1.37
N GLY A 228 -17.21 -6.50 -2.41
CA GLY A 228 -16.67 -6.87 -3.72
C GLY A 228 -15.20 -7.30 -3.64
N ILE A 229 -14.37 -6.49 -2.98
CA ILE A 229 -12.93 -6.78 -2.82
C ILE A 229 -12.67 -8.08 -2.07
N LEU A 230 -13.39 -8.31 -0.97
CA LEU A 230 -13.29 -9.55 -0.20
C LEU A 230 -13.78 -10.77 -0.98
N SER A 231 -14.66 -10.57 -1.96
CA SER A 231 -15.11 -11.61 -2.89
C SER A 231 -14.14 -11.86 -4.05
N GLY A 232 -13.00 -11.17 -4.07
CA GLY A 232 -11.95 -11.30 -5.09
C GLY A 232 -12.06 -10.30 -6.23
N CYS A 233 -12.95 -9.31 -6.16
CA CYS A 233 -13.09 -8.28 -7.19
C CYS A 233 -12.01 -7.20 -7.00
N GLY A 234 -11.14 -6.98 -7.97
CA GLY A 234 -10.19 -5.85 -8.00
C GLY A 234 -10.65 -4.75 -8.94
N LEU A 235 -9.69 -3.98 -9.48
CA LEU A 235 -9.97 -3.05 -10.57
C LEU A 235 -10.46 -3.76 -11.84
N ASP A 236 -10.14 -5.05 -12.02
CA ASP A 236 -10.59 -5.91 -13.11
C ASP A 236 -12.12 -6.06 -13.16
N TRP A 237 -12.78 -6.18 -12.01
CA TRP A 237 -14.23 -6.20 -11.95
C TRP A 237 -14.86 -4.89 -12.46
N PHE A 238 -14.23 -3.74 -12.18
CA PHE A 238 -14.68 -2.46 -12.74
C PHE A 238 -14.46 -2.38 -14.25
N VAL A 239 -13.42 -3.04 -14.78
CA VAL A 239 -13.21 -3.18 -16.23
C VAL A 239 -14.36 -3.96 -16.86
N GLU A 240 -14.73 -5.10 -16.29
CA GLU A 240 -15.84 -5.94 -16.79
C GLU A 240 -17.18 -5.18 -16.79
N MET A 241 -17.46 -4.45 -15.71
CA MET A 241 -18.65 -3.61 -15.60
C MET A 241 -18.66 -2.49 -16.65
N ALA A 242 -17.51 -1.88 -16.92
CA ALA A 242 -17.37 -0.82 -17.92
C ALA A 242 -17.47 -1.32 -19.37
N ASP A 243 -17.02 -2.55 -19.65
CA ASP A 243 -17.04 -3.15 -21.00
C ASP A 243 -18.43 -3.70 -21.37
N GLY A 244 -19.28 -3.97 -20.37
CA GLY A 244 -20.63 -4.50 -20.56
C GLY A 244 -21.73 -3.47 -20.87
N GLU A 245 -21.46 -2.16 -20.76
CA GLU A 245 -22.49 -1.11 -20.88
C GLU A 245 -22.30 -0.20 -22.11
N GLU A 246 -22.93 -0.52 -23.24
CA GLU A 246 -23.04 0.38 -24.41
C GLU A 246 -24.12 1.49 -24.25
N GLU A 247 -24.99 1.42 -23.24
CA GLU A 247 -25.99 2.46 -22.95
C GLU A 247 -26.18 2.62 -21.42
N GLY A 248 -25.63 3.71 -20.85
CA GLY A 248 -26.23 4.31 -19.65
C GLY A 248 -25.45 4.35 -18.33
N VAL A 249 -24.15 4.69 -18.31
CA VAL A 249 -23.53 5.24 -17.09
C VAL A 249 -23.71 6.76 -17.03
N GLU A 250 -24.94 7.20 -16.83
CA GLU A 250 -25.24 8.60 -16.43
C GLU A 250 -25.21 8.78 -14.90
N ASN A 251 -24.80 7.75 -14.15
CA ASN A 251 -24.54 7.82 -12.72
C ASN A 251 -23.05 7.60 -12.46
N GLY A 252 -22.30 8.69 -12.49
CA GLY A 252 -21.05 8.90 -11.75
C GLY A 252 -19.96 7.84 -11.90
N TYR A 253 -18.83 8.31 -12.43
CA TYR A 253 -17.49 7.91 -12.01
C TYR A 253 -16.73 6.83 -12.82
N LEU A 254 -16.18 7.26 -13.95
CA LEU A 254 -14.84 6.85 -14.39
C LEU A 254 -14.17 8.08 -15.02
N ALA A 255 -13.84 9.08 -14.21
CA ALA A 255 -12.96 10.16 -14.63
C ALA A 255 -11.71 10.11 -13.76
N LYS A 256 -10.56 9.81 -14.36
CA LYS A 256 -9.26 10.19 -13.81
C LYS A 256 -9.35 11.69 -13.54
N GLY A 257 -9.44 12.11 -12.29
CA GLY A 257 -9.63 13.52 -12.02
C GLY A 257 -8.42 14.30 -12.53
N SER A 258 -8.73 15.27 -13.38
CA SER A 258 -7.83 16.29 -13.86
C SER A 258 -7.29 17.09 -12.68
N LEU A 259 -6.02 16.91 -12.34
CA LEU A 259 -5.23 17.97 -11.73
C LEU A 259 -4.69 18.80 -12.89
N LEU A 260 -5.52 19.71 -13.40
CA LEU A 260 -5.23 20.95 -14.13
C LEU A 260 -6.53 21.39 -14.84
N ASP A 261 -7.43 21.99 -14.06
CA ASP A 261 -8.09 23.27 -14.36
C ASP A 261 -8.60 23.89 -13.05
#